data_AF-A0A1A2H026-F1
#
_entry.id   AF-A0A1A2H026-F1
#
_cell.length_a   1.000
_cell.length_b   1.000
_cell.length_c   1.000
_cell.angle_alpha   90.00
_cell.angle_beta   90.00
_cell.angle_gamma   90.00
#
_symmetry.space_group_name_H-M   'P 1'
#
loop_
_entity.id
_entity.type
_entity.pdbx_description
1 polymer ?
#
loop_
_entity_poly.entity_id
_entity_poly.type
_entity_poly.pdbx_seq_one_letter_code
_entity_poly.pdbx_strand_id
1 'polypeptide(L)'
;MIAGVGGAALMLGLFLPWEDVQGVNRTGWQSNTIAAALFLVAGVLGIATAITGGKCGLGRPDLSLIAATDLINTTSMLLLAWLISFGFPDHASRQPGVFVALISAAATAFAVADYRPLRGAPWFPFMDTVEPTGSRIPQ
;
A
#
# COMPACT_ATOMS: atom_id res chain seq x y z
N MET A 1 -14.00 -6.98 1.88
CA MET A 1 -13.96 -7.82 0.66
C MET A 1 -12.96 -7.31 -0.37
N ILE A 2 -12.98 -6.02 -0.76
CA ILE A 2 -12.06 -5.47 -1.78
C ILE A 2 -10.59 -5.72 -1.42
N ALA A 3 -10.19 -5.51 -0.15
CA ALA A 3 -8.82 -5.78 0.29
C ALA A 3 -8.39 -7.26 0.16
N GLY A 4 -9.31 -8.20 0.34
CA GLY A 4 -9.03 -9.63 0.21
C GLY A 4 -8.93 -10.05 -1.26
N VAL A 5 -9.81 -9.51 -2.12
CA VAL A 5 -9.77 -9.74 -3.57
C VAL A 5 -8.51 -9.10 -4.17
N GLY A 6 -8.18 -7.89 -3.77
CA GLY A 6 -6.95 -7.20 -4.17
C GLY A 6 -5.70 -7.94 -3.68
N GLY A 7 -5.69 -8.41 -2.43
CA GLY A 7 -4.59 -9.24 -1.92
C GLY A 7 -4.41 -10.54 -2.69
N ALA A 8 -5.50 -11.26 -3.00
CA ALA A 8 -5.44 -12.48 -3.82
C ALA A 8 -4.98 -12.19 -5.26
N ALA A 9 -5.48 -11.11 -5.87
CA ALA A 9 -5.08 -10.70 -7.21
C ALA A 9 -3.60 -10.27 -7.25
N LEU A 10 -3.09 -9.63 -6.20
CA LEU A 10 -1.67 -9.29 -6.05
C LEU A 10 -0.81 -10.57 -6.00
N MET A 11 -1.23 -11.59 -5.25
CA MET A 11 -0.53 -12.87 -5.20
C MET A 11 -0.52 -13.59 -6.54
N LEU A 12 -1.66 -13.63 -7.25
CA LEU A 12 -1.74 -14.20 -8.61
C LEU A 12 -0.87 -13.42 -9.60
N GLY A 13 -0.79 -12.09 -9.43
CA GLY A 13 0.10 -11.19 -10.17
C GLY A 13 1.56 -11.62 -10.17
N LEU A 14 2.04 -12.27 -9.10
CA LEU A 14 3.45 -12.69 -8.96
C LEU A 14 3.83 -13.83 -9.91
N PHE A 15 2.85 -14.64 -10.32
CA PHE A 15 3.04 -15.77 -11.21
C PHE A 15 2.78 -15.41 -12.69
N LEU A 16 2.27 -14.22 -12.95
CA LEU A 16 2.11 -13.70 -14.30
C LEU A 16 3.45 -13.19 -14.86
N PRO A 17 3.60 -13.12 -16.19
CA PRO A 17 4.76 -12.48 -16.82
C PRO A 17 4.85 -11.00 -16.44
N TRP A 18 6.02 -10.57 -15.97
CA TRP A 18 6.32 -9.17 -15.59
C TRP A 18 7.20 -8.49 -16.63
N GLU A 19 8.17 -9.23 -17.14
CA GLU A 19 9.04 -8.81 -18.22
C GLU A 19 9.16 -9.92 -19.25
N ASP A 20 9.34 -9.51 -20.49
CA ASP A 20 9.88 -10.37 -21.54
C ASP A 20 11.29 -9.86 -21.87
N VAL A 21 12.27 -10.74 -21.67
CA VAL A 21 13.68 -10.50 -22.00
C VAL A 21 14.08 -11.52 -23.05
N GLN A 22 14.37 -11.05 -24.27
CA GLN A 22 14.82 -11.89 -25.39
C GLN A 22 13.85 -13.03 -25.75
N GLY A 23 12.54 -12.81 -25.65
CA GLY A 23 11.51 -13.81 -25.99
C GLY A 23 11.24 -14.80 -24.85
N VAL A 24 11.83 -14.59 -23.67
CA VAL A 24 11.59 -15.39 -22.47
C VAL A 24 10.81 -14.54 -21.47
N ASN A 25 9.57 -14.95 -21.22
CA ASN A 25 8.71 -14.38 -20.19
C ASN A 25 9.25 -14.75 -18.80
N ARG A 26 9.57 -13.73 -17.99
CA ARG A 26 9.94 -13.90 -16.59
C ARG A 26 8.82 -13.43 -15.69
N THR A 27 8.54 -14.25 -14.69
CA THR A 27 7.55 -13.95 -13.64
C THR A 27 8.13 -12.96 -12.62
N GLY A 28 7.29 -12.39 -11.76
CA GLY A 28 7.74 -11.48 -10.69
C GLY A 28 8.82 -12.10 -9.81
N TRP A 29 8.74 -13.41 -9.54
CA TRP A 29 9.74 -14.16 -8.79
C TRP A 29 11.11 -14.21 -9.46
N GLN A 30 11.14 -14.31 -10.79
CA GLN A 30 12.36 -14.39 -11.60
C GLN A 30 12.97 -13.02 -11.90
N SER A 31 12.13 -11.99 -12.00
CA SER A 31 12.58 -10.60 -12.18
C SER A 31 13.13 -10.03 -10.88
N ASN A 32 12.40 -10.13 -9.76
CA ASN A 32 12.86 -9.63 -8.47
C ASN A 32 12.23 -10.39 -7.29
N THR A 33 12.95 -11.40 -6.80
CA THR A 33 12.50 -12.29 -5.71
C THR A 33 12.19 -11.53 -4.41
N ILE A 34 12.95 -10.48 -4.07
CA ILE A 34 12.73 -9.70 -2.84
C ILE A 34 11.42 -8.92 -2.95
N ALA A 35 11.20 -8.26 -4.08
CA ALA A 35 9.95 -7.55 -4.34
C ALA A 35 8.76 -8.52 -4.34
N ALA A 36 8.90 -9.67 -5.01
CA ALA A 36 7.87 -10.71 -5.02
C ALA A 36 7.51 -11.21 -3.60
N ALA A 37 8.50 -11.41 -2.73
CA ALA A 37 8.26 -11.78 -1.33
C ALA A 37 7.49 -10.69 -0.56
N LEU A 38 7.85 -9.42 -0.74
CA LEU A 38 7.13 -8.30 -0.13
C LEU A 38 5.67 -8.23 -0.60
N PHE A 39 5.42 -8.38 -1.89
CA PHE A 39 4.07 -8.39 -2.46
C PHE A 39 3.24 -9.60 -2.02
N LEU A 40 3.89 -10.76 -1.82
CA LEU A 40 3.23 -11.93 -1.24
C LEU A 40 2.75 -11.64 0.19
N VAL A 41 3.62 -11.05 1.01
CA VAL A 41 3.28 -10.64 2.38
C VAL A 41 2.15 -9.60 2.38
N ALA A 42 2.20 -8.61 1.47
CA ALA A 42 1.14 -7.62 1.31
C ALA A 42 -0.21 -8.27 0.95
N GLY A 43 -0.19 -9.26 0.05
CA GLY A 43 -1.37 -10.03 -0.32
C GLY A 43 -1.96 -10.84 0.83
N VAL A 44 -1.11 -11.54 1.59
CA VAL A 44 -1.52 -12.30 2.79
C VAL A 44 -2.13 -11.37 3.84
N LEU A 45 -1.52 -10.22 4.08
CA LEU A 45 -2.05 -9.21 5.01
C LEU A 45 -3.40 -8.65 4.53
N GLY A 46 -3.56 -8.38 3.23
CA GLY A 46 -4.84 -7.98 2.64
C GLY A 46 -5.96 -9.00 2.87
N ILE A 47 -5.66 -10.28 2.70
CA ILE A 47 -6.59 -11.39 2.98
C ILE A 47 -6.91 -11.46 4.47
N ALA A 48 -5.88 -11.41 5.33
CA ALA A 48 -6.05 -11.45 6.78
C ALA A 48 -6.92 -10.29 7.30
N THR A 49 -6.71 -9.07 6.79
CA THR A 49 -7.55 -7.89 7.09
C THR A 49 -8.98 -8.09 6.63
N ALA A 50 -9.19 -8.70 5.46
CA ALA A 50 -10.53 -8.97 4.95
C ALA A 50 -11.29 -10.01 5.79
N ILE A 51 -10.62 -11.05 6.28
CA ILE A 51 -11.21 -12.11 7.11
C ILE A 51 -11.54 -11.59 8.52
N THR A 52 -10.59 -10.89 9.14
CA THR A 52 -10.73 -10.41 10.53
C THR A 52 -11.53 -9.12 10.64
N GLY A 53 -11.83 -8.47 9.51
CA GLY A 53 -12.41 -7.12 9.47
C GLY A 53 -11.52 -6.07 10.12
N GLY A 54 -10.21 -6.35 10.26
CA GLY A 54 -9.26 -5.44 10.91
C GLY A 54 -9.39 -5.33 12.43
N LYS A 55 -10.22 -6.17 13.06
CA LYS A 55 -10.50 -6.15 14.51
C LYS A 55 -9.47 -6.93 15.35
N CYS A 56 -8.56 -7.65 14.71
CA CYS A 56 -7.51 -8.41 15.37
C CYS A 56 -6.19 -7.63 15.26
N GLY A 57 -5.55 -7.35 16.40
CA GLY A 57 -4.20 -6.79 16.43
C GLY A 57 -3.17 -7.84 15.98
N LEU A 58 -2.17 -7.43 15.20
CA LEU A 58 -1.13 -8.33 14.68
C LEU A 58 -0.15 -8.72 15.80
N GLY A 59 -0.57 -9.62 16.70
CA GLY A 59 0.26 -10.11 17.82
C GLY A 59 0.53 -9.09 18.94
N ARG A 60 0.16 -7.81 18.75
CA ARG A 60 0.12 -6.75 19.77
C ARG A 60 -1.19 -5.96 19.67
N PRO A 61 -1.84 -5.64 20.79
CA PRO A 61 -3.06 -4.84 20.79
C PRO A 61 -2.86 -3.43 20.19
N ASP A 62 -1.63 -2.91 20.20
CA ASP A 62 -1.27 -1.60 19.66
C ASP A 62 -1.06 -1.58 18.13
N LEU A 63 -0.94 -2.75 17.50
CA LEU A 63 -0.67 -2.88 16.06
C LEU A 63 -1.94 -3.28 15.33
N SER A 64 -2.64 -2.27 14.80
CA SER A 64 -3.82 -2.47 13.96
C SER A 64 -3.44 -3.16 12.66
N LEU A 65 -4.10 -4.30 12.38
CA LEU A 65 -3.94 -5.03 11.13
C LEU A 65 -4.39 -4.21 9.91
N ILE A 66 -5.29 -3.24 10.11
CA ILE A 66 -5.67 -2.27 9.06
C ILE A 66 -4.48 -1.38 8.73
N ALA A 67 -3.85 -0.78 9.74
CA ALA A 67 -2.70 0.11 9.53
C ALA A 67 -1.49 -0.63 8.92
N ALA A 68 -1.24 -1.88 9.35
CA ALA A 68 -0.19 -2.71 8.77
C ALA A 68 -0.44 -3.02 7.28
N THR A 69 -1.68 -3.40 6.93
CA THR A 69 -2.06 -3.70 5.55
C THR A 69 -2.07 -2.46 4.66
N ASP A 70 -2.44 -1.29 5.19
CA ASP A 70 -2.38 -0.03 4.46
C ASP A 70 -0.92 0.38 4.17
N LEU A 71 -0.05 0.34 5.18
CA LEU A 71 1.36 0.69 5.04
C LEU A 71 2.09 -0.22 4.03
N ILE A 72 1.88 -1.54 4.14
CA ILE A 72 2.56 -2.50 3.26
C ILE A 72 2.04 -2.41 1.82
N ASN A 73 0.75 -2.17 1.60
CA ASN A 73 0.20 -2.02 0.25
C ASN A 73 0.57 -0.68 -0.38
N THR A 74 0.62 0.39 0.40
CA THR A 74 1.10 1.70 -0.09
C THR A 74 2.57 1.62 -0.48
N THR A 75 3.39 0.98 0.35
CA THR A 75 4.81 0.72 0.04
C THR A 75 4.94 -0.16 -1.21
N SER A 76 4.10 -1.19 -1.33
CA SER A 76 4.07 -2.07 -2.50
C SER A 76 3.70 -1.32 -3.77
N MET A 77 2.72 -0.44 -3.70
CA MET A 77 2.28 0.41 -4.81
C MET A 77 3.40 1.35 -5.26
N LEU A 78 4.08 2.02 -4.31
CA LEU A 78 5.23 2.88 -4.62
C LEU A 78 6.38 2.10 -5.25
N LEU A 79 6.69 0.92 -4.72
CA LEU A 79 7.74 0.07 -5.25
C LEU A 79 7.41 -0.43 -6.67
N LEU A 80 6.16 -0.81 -6.94
CA LEU A 80 5.71 -1.21 -8.27
C LEU A 80 5.75 -0.04 -9.26
N ALA A 81 5.31 1.14 -8.86
CA ALA A 81 5.40 2.35 -9.68
C ALA A 81 6.87 2.66 -10.03
N TRP A 82 7.76 2.57 -9.03
CA TRP A 82 9.19 2.78 -9.25
C TRP A 82 9.80 1.71 -10.17
N LEU A 83 9.48 0.43 -9.97
CA LEU A 83 9.94 -0.66 -10.84
C LEU A 83 9.48 -0.46 -12.29
N ILE A 84 8.22 -0.09 -12.50
CA ILE A 84 7.69 0.19 -13.84
C ILE A 84 8.45 1.35 -14.49
N SER A 85 8.75 2.42 -13.76
CA SER A 85 9.43 3.59 -14.29
C SER A 85 10.93 3.38 -14.54
N PHE A 86 11.64 2.68 -13.63
CA PHE A 86 13.11 2.66 -13.61
C PHE A 86 13.76 1.28 -13.40
N GLY A 87 12.98 0.26 -13.02
CA GLY A 87 13.51 -1.05 -12.61
C GLY A 87 13.64 -2.08 -13.72
N PHE A 88 13.05 -1.86 -14.89
CA PHE A 88 13.15 -2.79 -16.02
C PHE A 88 14.40 -2.53 -16.87
N PRO A 89 15.14 -3.57 -17.30
CA PRO A 89 16.24 -3.42 -18.24
C PRO A 89 15.78 -2.73 -19.54
N ASP A 90 16.66 -1.92 -20.16
CA ASP A 90 16.32 -1.15 -21.39
C ASP A 90 15.82 -2.02 -22.57
N HIS A 91 16.08 -3.32 -22.52
CA HIS A 91 15.73 -4.33 -23.53
C HIS A 91 14.60 -5.27 -23.08
N ALA A 92 13.99 -5.02 -21.91
CA ALA A 92 12.87 -5.78 -21.40
C ALA A 92 11.54 -5.09 -21.76
N SER A 93 10.60 -5.83 -22.32
CA SER A 93 9.23 -5.31 -22.51
C SER A 93 8.38 -5.57 -21.27
N ARG A 94 7.62 -4.56 -20.83
CA ARG A 94 6.75 -4.65 -19.66
C ARG A 94 5.52 -5.50 -20.00
N GLN A 95 5.27 -6.52 -19.21
CA GLN A 95 4.18 -7.48 -19.41
C GLN A 95 3.00 -7.20 -18.46
N PRO A 96 1.78 -7.69 -18.75
CA PRO A 96 0.58 -7.34 -18.00
C PRO A 96 0.62 -7.70 -16.51
N GLY A 97 1.45 -8.67 -16.09
CA GLY A 97 1.53 -9.10 -14.69
C GLY A 97 1.94 -7.98 -13.72
N VAL A 98 2.86 -7.10 -14.13
CA VAL A 98 3.30 -5.98 -13.29
C VAL A 98 2.20 -4.93 -13.09
N PHE A 99 1.38 -4.72 -14.11
CA PHE A 99 0.25 -3.78 -14.05
C PHE A 99 -0.90 -4.34 -13.21
N VAL A 100 -1.18 -5.65 -13.33
CA VAL A 100 -2.16 -6.32 -12.47
C VAL A 100 -1.73 -6.25 -11.01
N ALA A 101 -0.44 -6.47 -10.71
CA ALA A 101 0.10 -6.31 -9.37
C ALA A 101 -0.09 -4.87 -8.86
N LEU A 102 0.21 -3.86 -9.68
CA LEU A 102 0.06 -2.44 -9.29
C LEU A 102 -1.40 -2.09 -8.99
N ILE A 103 -2.33 -2.45 -9.88
CA ILE A 103 -3.75 -2.17 -9.69
C ILE A 103 -4.28 -2.89 -8.45
N SER A 104 -3.83 -4.12 -8.20
CA SER A 104 -4.24 -4.91 -7.04
C SER A 104 -3.70 -4.33 -5.72
N ALA A 105 -2.44 -3.89 -5.70
CA ALA A 105 -1.84 -3.22 -4.56
C ALA A 105 -2.57 -1.90 -4.26
N ALA A 106 -2.83 -1.09 -5.29
CA ALA A 106 -3.58 0.15 -5.16
C ALA A 106 -5.00 -0.09 -4.63
N ALA A 107 -5.74 -1.03 -5.22
CA ALA A 107 -7.09 -1.39 -4.77
C ALA A 107 -7.10 -1.85 -3.30
N THR A 108 -6.06 -2.57 -2.87
CA THR A 108 -5.95 -3.04 -1.48
C THR A 108 -5.62 -1.90 -0.53
N ALA A 109 -4.69 -0.99 -0.88
CA ALA A 109 -4.38 0.19 -0.09
C ALA A 109 -5.63 1.08 0.10
N PHE A 110 -6.28 1.45 -1.01
CA PHE A 110 -7.46 2.32 -0.95
C PHE A 110 -8.65 1.69 -0.22
N ALA A 111 -8.77 0.36 -0.22
CA ALA A 111 -9.84 -0.34 0.49
C ALA A 111 -9.67 -0.36 2.01
N VAL A 112 -8.45 -0.16 2.50
CA VAL A 112 -8.09 -0.28 3.92
C VAL A 112 -7.76 1.09 4.54
N ALA A 113 -7.43 2.08 3.71
CA ALA A 113 -7.20 3.45 4.14
C ALA A 113 -8.35 3.98 5.03
N ASP A 114 -7.98 4.52 6.20
CA ASP A 114 -8.95 5.13 7.11
C ASP A 114 -9.22 6.57 6.68
N TYR A 115 -10.33 6.79 5.96
CA TYR A 115 -10.78 8.13 5.56
C TYR A 115 -11.56 8.86 6.66
N ARG A 116 -11.74 8.28 7.86
CA ARG A 116 -12.47 8.93 8.96
C ARG A 116 -11.87 10.27 9.39
N PRO A 117 -10.54 10.46 9.45
CA PRO A 117 -9.94 11.77 9.69
C PRO A 117 -10.37 12.82 8.65
N LEU A 118 -10.66 12.41 7.42
CA LEU A 118 -11.05 13.30 6.32
C LEU A 118 -12.56 13.59 6.27
N ARG A 119 -13.39 12.84 7.00
CA ARG A 119 -14.87 12.97 7.01
C ARG A 119 -15.40 14.02 8.00
N GLY A 120 -14.60 15.02 8.32
CA GLY A 120 -15.03 16.10 9.23
C GLY A 120 -13.91 16.90 9.89
N ALA A 121 -12.64 16.50 9.74
CA ALA A 121 -11.54 17.35 10.21
C ALA A 121 -11.29 18.51 9.22
N PRO A 122 -11.02 19.72 9.71
CA PRO A 122 -10.50 20.80 8.87
C PRO A 122 -9.22 20.34 8.18
N TRP A 123 -9.02 20.73 6.91
CA TRP A 123 -7.83 20.38 6.11
C TRP A 123 -6.50 20.81 6.77
N PHE A 124 -6.54 21.77 7.69
CA PHE A 124 -5.41 22.25 8.47
C PHE A 124 -5.85 22.51 9.91
N PRO A 125 -4.98 22.26 10.91
CA PRO A 125 -5.24 22.69 12.28
C PRO A 125 -5.40 24.21 12.32
N PHE A 126 -6.49 24.72 12.91
CA PHE A 126 -6.56 26.14 13.24
C PHE A 126 -5.53 26.41 14.33
N MET A 127 -4.56 27.27 14.04
CA MET A 127 -3.74 27.90 15.06
C MET A 127 -4.60 29.01 15.65
N ASP A 128 -5.10 28.82 16.87
CA ASP A 128 -5.65 29.94 17.62
C ASP A 128 -4.52 30.97 17.75
N THR A 129 -4.71 32.14 17.14
CA THR A 129 -3.84 33.29 17.35
C THR A 129 -3.87 33.60 18.82
N VAL A 130 -2.80 33.23 19.52
CA VAL A 130 -2.56 33.53 20.92
C VAL A 130 -2.86 35.01 21.16
N GLU A 131 -3.91 35.27 21.94
CA GLU A 131 -4.25 36.60 22.41
C GLU A 131 -3.09 37.11 23.30
N PRO A 132 -2.46 38.26 23.00
CA PRO A 132 -1.36 38.76 23.80
C PRO A 132 -1.89 39.17 25.17
N THR A 133 -1.61 38.31 26.16
CA THR A 133 -1.81 38.61 27.58
C THR A 133 -0.79 39.67 28.01
N GLY A 134 -1.25 40.86 28.35
CA GLY A 134 -0.48 41.90 29.06
C GLY A 134 -1.05 43.29 28.77
N SER A 135 -1.43 44.14 29.71
CA SER A 135 -1.12 44.24 31.14
C SER A 135 -2.17 45.15 31.79
N ARG A 136 -2.91 44.67 32.82
CA ARG A 136 -3.61 45.59 33.74
C ARG A 136 -2.67 45.88 34.91
N ILE A 137 -2.14 47.09 34.97
CA ILE A 137 -1.51 47.66 36.16
C ILE A 137 -2.63 48.30 36.99
N PRO A 138 -2.88 47.89 38.25
CA PRO A 138 -3.81 48.60 39.12
C PRO A 138 -3.16 49.89 39.66
N GLN A 139 -3.92 50.99 39.65
CA GLN A 139 -3.64 52.22 40.41
C GLN A 139 -4.33 52.16 41.77
#